data_AF-A0AAD9QS12-F1
#
_entry.id   AF-A0AAD9QS12-F1
#
_cell.length_a   1.000
_cell.length_b   1.000
_cell.length_c   1.000
_cell.angle_alpha   90.00
_cell.angle_beta   90.00
_cell.angle_gamma   90.00
#
_symmetry.space_group_name_H-M   'P 1'
#
loop_
_entity.id
_entity.type
_entity.pdbx_description
1 polymer ?
#
loop_
_entity_poly.entity_id
_entity_poly.type
_entity_poly.pdbx_seq_one_letter_code
_entity_poly.pdbx_strand_id
1 'polypeptide(L)'
;MIFPSSRIDLLIKVTSDLMWSLFGLRDDKVMRAEAADGVSKYVVLAFYFAFLLLSTIMMINILVALLTKTFDIASNNAEIEWKFARAVIENQYRTMHGIVVPFNLITVPGLYLLRRGKEDARELEGKDRQKTYRSYYEEHLFPSITESYKLKYGTSFPLSVSGFV
;
A
#
# COMPACT_ATOMS: atom_id res chain seq x y z
N MET A 1 -39.62 -8.20 -19.00
CA MET A 1 -40.07 -7.41 -17.83
C MET A 1 -40.46 -8.42 -16.76
N ILE A 2 -39.52 -8.79 -15.89
CA ILE A 2 -39.74 -9.78 -14.82
C ILE A 2 -40.23 -8.97 -13.61
N PHE A 3 -41.46 -9.19 -13.19
CA PHE A 3 -41.97 -8.56 -11.97
C PHE A 3 -41.25 -9.18 -10.76
N PRO A 4 -40.67 -8.37 -9.86
CA PRO A 4 -40.02 -8.86 -8.65
C PRO A 4 -41.03 -9.62 -7.77
N SER A 5 -40.74 -10.88 -7.44
CA SER A 5 -41.63 -11.75 -6.66
C SER A 5 -41.55 -11.46 -5.16
N SER A 6 -40.52 -10.75 -4.68
CA SER A 6 -40.34 -10.38 -3.28
C SER A 6 -40.17 -8.87 -3.08
N ARG A 7 -40.52 -8.35 -1.89
CA ARG A 7 -40.33 -6.92 -1.54
C ARG A 7 -38.85 -6.50 -1.58
N ILE A 8 -37.94 -7.44 -1.38
CA ILE A 8 -36.49 -7.21 -1.40
C ILE A 8 -36.00 -6.98 -2.84
N ASP A 9 -36.55 -7.71 -3.81
CA ASP A 9 -36.19 -7.55 -5.22
C ASP A 9 -36.55 -6.14 -5.73
N LEU A 10 -37.64 -5.55 -5.23
CA LEU A 10 -38.01 -4.17 -5.52
C LEU A 10 -36.95 -3.19 -4.94
N LEU A 11 -36.49 -3.40 -3.71
CA LEU A 11 -35.45 -2.57 -3.10
C LEU A 11 -34.13 -2.67 -3.87
N ILE A 12 -33.72 -3.89 -4.23
CA ILE A 12 -32.50 -4.13 -5.03
C ILE A 12 -32.62 -3.48 -6.41
N LYS A 13 -33.80 -3.56 -7.04
CA LYS A 13 -34.05 -2.87 -8.32
C LYS A 13 -33.82 -1.38 -8.17
N VAL A 14 -34.45 -0.74 -7.16
CA VAL A 14 -34.35 0.71 -6.92
C VAL A 14 -32.92 1.14 -6.56
N THR A 15 -32.19 0.37 -5.76
CA THR A 15 -30.80 0.71 -5.39
C THR A 15 -29.83 0.56 -6.55
N SER A 16 -29.94 -0.51 -7.35
CA SER A 16 -29.16 -0.70 -8.58
C SER A 16 -29.40 0.45 -9.56
N ASP A 17 -30.67 0.81 -9.73
CA ASP A 17 -31.11 1.95 -10.51
C ASP A 17 -30.48 3.27 -10.00
N LEU A 18 -30.48 3.50 -8.68
CA LEU A 18 -29.82 4.66 -8.08
C LEU A 18 -28.29 4.64 -8.31
N MET A 19 -27.66 3.46 -8.23
CA MET A 19 -26.23 3.29 -8.49
C MET A 19 -25.86 3.64 -9.93
N TRP A 20 -26.58 3.09 -10.92
CA TRP A 20 -26.34 3.38 -12.34
C TRP A 20 -26.64 4.82 -12.72
N SER A 21 -27.56 5.45 -11.99
CA SER A 21 -27.88 6.88 -12.13
C SER A 21 -26.70 7.79 -11.76
N LEU A 22 -25.90 7.44 -10.74
CA LEU A 22 -24.71 8.21 -10.36
C LEU A 22 -23.65 8.26 -11.47
N PHE A 23 -23.58 7.22 -12.31
CA PHE A 23 -22.72 7.18 -13.49
C PHE A 23 -23.33 7.83 -14.73
N GLY A 24 -24.54 8.39 -14.64
CA GLY A 24 -25.26 8.97 -15.78
C GLY A 24 -25.80 7.93 -16.77
N LEU A 25 -25.86 6.66 -16.39
CA LEU A 25 -26.23 5.53 -17.28
C LEU A 25 -27.72 5.16 -17.21
N ARG A 26 -28.55 5.94 -16.51
CA ARG A 26 -29.99 5.68 -16.38
C ARG A 26 -30.84 6.66 -17.18
N ASP A 27 -31.75 6.10 -17.99
CA ASP A 27 -32.74 6.84 -18.78
C ASP A 27 -33.87 7.38 -17.88
N ASP A 28 -34.12 8.68 -17.94
CA ASP A 28 -35.14 9.39 -17.16
C ASP A 28 -36.57 9.00 -17.59
N LYS A 29 -36.72 8.47 -18.80
CA LYS A 29 -38.00 8.03 -19.38
C LYS A 29 -38.57 6.80 -18.68
N VAL A 30 -37.71 5.89 -18.24
CA VAL A 30 -38.13 4.63 -17.58
C VAL A 30 -38.76 4.93 -16.22
N MET A 31 -38.22 5.91 -15.48
CA MET A 31 -38.74 6.30 -14.17
C MET A 31 -40.08 7.05 -14.26
N ARG A 32 -40.27 7.87 -15.30
CA ARG A 32 -41.55 8.57 -15.57
C ARG A 32 -42.66 7.61 -16.01
N ALA A 33 -42.31 6.50 -16.66
CA ALA A 33 -43.27 5.50 -17.13
C ALA A 33 -43.82 4.62 -16.00
N GLU A 34 -43.07 4.43 -14.91
CA GLU A 34 -43.45 3.56 -13.79
C GLU A 34 -44.35 4.27 -12.74
N ALA A 35 -44.48 5.60 -12.81
CA ALA A 35 -45.36 6.37 -11.91
C ALA A 35 -46.81 6.44 -12.42
N ALA A 36 -47.76 6.13 -11.53
CA ALA A 36 -49.16 5.94 -11.86
C ALA A 36 -49.95 7.25 -12.11
N ASP A 37 -49.61 8.34 -11.42
CA ASP A 37 -50.34 9.61 -11.48
C ASP A 37 -49.47 10.78 -11.98
N GLY A 38 -50.10 11.78 -12.60
CA GLY A 38 -49.43 12.96 -13.17
C GLY A 38 -48.64 13.75 -12.15
N VAL A 39 -49.19 13.99 -10.96
CA VAL A 39 -48.53 14.73 -9.88
C VAL A 39 -47.36 13.93 -9.30
N SER A 40 -47.54 12.62 -9.13
CA SER A 40 -46.50 11.71 -8.64
C SER A 40 -45.25 11.72 -9.53
N LYS A 41 -45.41 11.81 -10.86
CA LYS A 41 -44.29 11.91 -11.81
C LYS A 41 -43.39 13.11 -11.54
N TYR A 42 -43.97 14.27 -11.29
CA TYR A 42 -43.22 15.50 -11.03
C TYR A 42 -42.49 15.45 -9.70
N VAL A 43 -43.13 14.91 -8.66
CA VAL A 43 -42.54 14.77 -7.33
C VAL A 43 -41.34 13.81 -7.38
N VAL A 44 -41.49 12.65 -8.03
CA VAL A 44 -40.42 11.65 -8.18
C VAL A 44 -39.24 12.21 -8.99
N LEU A 45 -39.51 12.95 -10.07
CA LEU A 45 -38.47 13.62 -10.85
C LEU A 45 -37.72 14.68 -10.04
N ALA A 46 -38.42 15.48 -9.24
CA ALA A 46 -37.82 16.53 -8.41
C ALA A 46 -36.89 15.93 -7.35
N PHE A 47 -37.32 14.87 -6.64
CA PHE A 47 -36.47 14.17 -5.67
C PHE A 47 -35.28 13.48 -6.32
N TYR A 48 -35.45 12.89 -7.50
CA TYR A 48 -34.34 12.28 -8.25
C TYR A 48 -33.29 13.31 -8.67
N PHE A 49 -33.72 14.47 -9.16
CA PHE A 49 -32.82 15.55 -9.52
C PHE A 49 -32.09 16.13 -8.30
N ALA A 50 -32.81 16.34 -7.19
CA ALA A 50 -32.21 16.77 -5.93
C ALA A 50 -31.20 15.74 -5.39
N PHE A 51 -31.53 14.45 -5.45
CA PHE A 51 -30.62 13.36 -5.07
C PHE A 51 -29.34 13.39 -5.91
N LEU A 52 -29.46 13.52 -7.24
CA LEU A 52 -28.31 13.58 -8.14
C LEU A 52 -27.44 14.80 -7.84
N LEU A 53 -28.02 16.00 -7.70
CA LEU A 53 -27.26 17.20 -7.39
C LEU A 53 -26.55 17.13 -6.04
N LEU A 54 -27.27 16.73 -4.99
CA LEU A 54 -26.70 16.59 -3.64
C LEU A 54 -25.61 15.52 -3.64
N SER A 55 -25.86 14.36 -4.27
CA SER A 55 -24.89 13.27 -4.33
C SER A 55 -23.63 13.69 -5.08
N THR A 56 -23.74 14.27 -6.27
CA THR A 56 -22.57 14.69 -7.05
C THR A 56 -21.77 15.78 -6.34
N ILE A 57 -22.41 16.84 -5.86
CA ILE A 57 -21.70 17.96 -5.21
C ILE A 57 -21.07 17.51 -3.89
N MET A 58 -21.81 16.79 -3.05
CA MET A 58 -21.29 16.30 -1.78
C MET A 58 -20.18 15.28 -1.99
N MET A 59 -20.36 14.32 -2.91
CA MET A 59 -19.38 13.29 -3.20
C MET A 59 -18.09 13.89 -3.74
N ILE A 60 -18.16 14.84 -4.68
CA ILE A 60 -16.96 15.50 -5.21
C ILE A 60 -16.27 16.31 -4.11
N ASN A 61 -17.00 17.07 -3.31
CA ASN A 61 -16.39 17.89 -2.25
C ASN A 61 -15.68 17.05 -1.19
N ILE A 62 -16.30 15.94 -0.77
CA ILE A 62 -15.67 15.02 0.20
C ILE A 62 -14.50 14.26 -0.46
N LEU A 63 -14.66 13.79 -1.70
CA LEU A 63 -13.62 13.06 -2.40
C LEU A 63 -12.37 13.94 -2.60
N VAL A 64 -12.54 15.18 -3.05
CA VAL A 64 -11.44 16.12 -3.21
C VAL A 64 -10.78 16.39 -1.86
N ALA A 65 -11.55 16.66 -0.81
CA ALA A 65 -10.99 16.88 0.53
C ALA A 65 -10.17 15.69 1.05
N LEU A 66 -10.68 14.46 0.86
CA LEU A 66 -9.99 13.23 1.25
C LEU A 66 -8.75 12.98 0.41
N LEU A 67 -8.82 13.14 -0.91
CA LEU A 67 -7.70 12.95 -1.81
C LEU A 67 -6.59 13.98 -1.55
N THR A 68 -6.93 15.25 -1.34
CA THR A 68 -5.93 16.27 -0.98
C THR A 68 -5.24 15.92 0.33
N LYS A 69 -5.99 15.59 1.39
CA LYS A 69 -5.38 15.20 2.67
C LYS A 69 -4.49 13.97 2.56
N THR A 70 -4.94 12.95 1.84
CA THR A 70 -4.16 11.70 1.68
C THR A 70 -2.93 11.92 0.79
N PHE A 71 -3.05 12.76 -0.24
CA PHE A 71 -1.94 13.16 -1.09
C PHE A 71 -0.87 13.93 -0.32
N ASP A 72 -1.25 14.89 0.54
CA ASP A 72 -0.29 15.65 1.34
C ASP A 72 0.52 14.73 2.27
N ILE A 73 -0.16 13.78 2.93
CA ILE A 73 0.49 12.79 3.80
C ILE A 73 1.46 11.91 3.00
N ALA A 74 1.02 11.40 1.85
CA ALA A 74 1.85 10.54 1.00
C ALA A 74 3.05 11.30 0.43
N SER A 75 2.85 12.55 -0.04
CA SER A 75 3.90 13.38 -0.62
C SER A 75 4.99 13.72 0.39
N ASN A 76 4.63 13.99 1.65
CA ASN A 76 5.62 14.27 2.69
C ASN A 76 6.60 13.11 2.93
N ASN A 77 6.15 11.87 2.74
CA ASN A 77 6.96 10.67 2.97
C ASN A 77 7.51 10.04 1.69
N ALA A 78 7.06 10.50 0.51
CA ALA A 78 7.29 9.86 -0.78
C ALA A 78 8.79 9.68 -1.10
N GLU A 79 9.64 10.64 -0.78
CA GLU A 79 11.07 10.54 -1.08
C GLU A 79 11.75 9.42 -0.27
N ILE A 80 11.39 9.30 1.01
CA ILE A 80 11.93 8.27 1.90
C ILE A 80 11.43 6.90 1.46
N GLU A 81 10.13 6.76 1.23
CA GLU A 81 9.52 5.51 0.78
C GLU A 81 10.07 5.06 -0.58
N TRP A 82 10.24 5.99 -1.52
CA TRP A 82 10.82 5.70 -2.83
C TRP A 82 12.27 5.25 -2.73
N LYS A 83 13.10 5.93 -1.92
CA LYS A 83 14.49 5.53 -1.69
C LYS A 83 14.57 4.17 -1.00
N PHE A 84 13.69 3.90 -0.04
CA PHE A 84 13.61 2.60 0.62
C PHE A 84 13.21 1.49 -0.36
N ALA A 85 12.13 1.68 -1.12
CA ALA A 85 11.68 0.72 -2.13
C ALA A 85 12.76 0.45 -3.18
N ARG A 86 13.45 1.51 -3.64
CA ARG A 86 14.58 1.40 -4.56
C ARG A 86 15.74 0.61 -3.95
N ALA A 87 16.10 0.87 -2.70
CA ALA A 87 17.17 0.13 -2.02
C ALA A 87 16.81 -1.35 -1.83
N VAL A 88 15.56 -1.66 -1.52
CA VAL A 88 15.05 -3.04 -1.43
C VAL A 88 15.19 -3.75 -2.79
N ILE A 89 14.77 -3.11 -3.87
CA ILE A 89 14.89 -3.65 -5.23
C ILE A 89 16.36 -3.84 -5.61
N GLU A 90 17.24 -2.87 -5.33
CA GLU A 90 18.67 -3.01 -5.59
C GLU A 90 19.29 -4.17 -4.81
N ASN A 91 18.91 -4.34 -3.54
CA ASN A 91 19.37 -5.47 -2.74
C ASN A 91 18.87 -6.81 -3.30
N GLN A 92 17.63 -6.88 -3.77
CA GLN A 92 17.10 -8.07 -4.44
C GLN A 92 17.89 -8.41 -5.72
N TYR A 93 18.22 -7.41 -6.55
CA TYR A 93 19.04 -7.63 -7.73
C TYR A 93 20.48 -8.07 -7.39
N ARG A 94 21.04 -7.62 -6.26
CA ARG A 94 22.36 -8.05 -5.79
C ARG A 94 22.39 -9.50 -5.30
N THR A 95 21.30 -9.97 -4.68
CA THR A 95 21.22 -11.33 -4.11
C THR A 95 20.75 -12.36 -5.12
N MET A 96 19.98 -11.96 -6.14
CA MET A 96 19.46 -12.87 -7.17
C MET A 96 20.52 -13.21 -8.23
N HIS A 97 20.38 -14.37 -8.88
CA HIS A 97 21.20 -14.71 -10.04
C HIS A 97 20.89 -13.75 -11.19
N GLY A 98 21.90 -13.07 -11.74
CA GLY A 98 21.76 -12.09 -12.83
C GLY A 98 21.38 -12.68 -14.20
N ILE A 99 20.69 -13.82 -14.21
CA ILE A 99 20.33 -14.57 -15.41
C ILE A 99 18.86 -14.26 -15.71
N VAL A 100 18.58 -13.81 -16.93
CA VAL A 100 17.20 -13.49 -17.33
C VAL A 100 16.31 -14.72 -17.20
N VAL A 101 15.07 -14.48 -16.76
CA VAL A 101 14.07 -15.49 -16.36
C VAL A 101 14.03 -16.76 -17.25
N PRO A 102 14.03 -16.69 -18.60
CA PRO A 102 13.98 -17.91 -19.41
C PRO A 102 15.23 -18.79 -19.31
N PHE A 103 16.41 -18.24 -19.03
CA PHE A 103 17.66 -19.02 -18.95
C PHE A 103 17.95 -19.57 -17.55
N ASN A 104 17.25 -19.07 -16.52
CA ASN A 104 17.43 -19.50 -15.12
C ASN A 104 17.24 -21.01 -14.92
N LEU A 105 16.35 -21.65 -15.71
CA LEU A 105 16.02 -23.08 -15.64
C LEU A 105 17.20 -24.00 -16.01
N ILE A 106 18.09 -23.55 -16.90
CA ILE A 106 19.23 -24.35 -17.38
C ILE A 106 20.49 -24.02 -16.58
N THR A 107 20.67 -22.73 -16.26
CA THR A 107 21.90 -22.23 -15.65
C THR A 107 21.99 -22.52 -14.15
N VAL A 108 20.88 -22.59 -13.41
CA VAL A 108 20.89 -22.91 -11.98
C VAL A 108 21.40 -24.34 -11.71
N PRO A 109 20.88 -25.40 -12.34
CA PRO A 109 21.41 -26.75 -12.15
C PRO A 109 22.84 -26.88 -12.69
N GLY A 110 23.16 -26.23 -13.82
CA GLY A 110 24.52 -26.21 -14.37
C GLY A 110 25.55 -25.55 -13.43
N LEU A 111 25.21 -24.38 -12.86
CA LEU A 111 26.05 -23.69 -11.90
C LEU A 111 26.20 -24.51 -10.61
N TYR A 112 25.13 -25.12 -10.11
CA TYR A 112 25.17 -25.98 -8.92
C TYR A 112 26.13 -27.16 -9.08
N LEU A 113 26.11 -27.82 -10.24
CA LEU A 113 27.04 -28.91 -10.55
C LEU A 113 28.49 -28.43 -10.65
N LEU A 114 28.75 -27.26 -11.24
CA LEU A 114 30.08 -26.66 -11.31
C LEU A 114 30.60 -26.18 -9.94
N ARG A 115 29.71 -25.72 -9.06
CA ARG A 115 30.05 -25.24 -7.71
C ARG A 115 30.31 -26.34 -6.71
N ARG A 116 29.81 -27.56 -6.94
CA ARG A 116 30.00 -28.71 -6.04
C ARG A 116 31.48 -29.07 -5.79
N GLY A 117 32.40 -28.59 -6.63
CA GLY A 117 33.85 -28.82 -6.49
C GLY A 117 34.69 -27.59 -6.12
N LYS A 118 34.12 -26.41 -5.86
CA LYS A 118 34.87 -25.20 -5.51
C LYS A 118 34.33 -24.56 -4.23
N GLU A 119 35.22 -24.29 -3.28
CA GLU A 119 34.89 -23.54 -2.06
C GLU A 119 34.30 -22.16 -2.42
N ASP A 120 33.22 -21.79 -1.73
CA ASP A 120 32.45 -20.60 -2.06
C ASP A 120 33.23 -19.32 -1.69
N ALA A 121 33.93 -18.75 -2.68
CA ALA A 121 34.68 -17.50 -2.53
C ALA A 121 33.84 -16.36 -1.94
N ARG A 122 32.53 -16.34 -2.21
CA ARG A 122 31.58 -15.36 -1.67
C ARG A 122 31.34 -15.53 -0.17
N GLU A 123 31.37 -16.76 0.34
CA GLU A 123 31.19 -17.03 1.76
C GLU A 123 32.46 -16.63 2.54
N LEU A 124 33.63 -16.86 1.95
CA LEU A 124 34.91 -16.36 2.46
C LEU A 124 34.94 -14.83 2.53
N GLU A 125 34.53 -14.14 1.45
CA GLU A 125 34.47 -12.68 1.41
C GLU A 125 33.45 -12.11 2.41
N GLY A 126 32.31 -12.80 2.60
CA GLY A 126 31.32 -12.44 3.62
C GLY A 126 31.89 -12.53 5.04
N LYS A 127 32.63 -13.60 5.35
CA LYS A 127 33.30 -13.78 6.64
C LYS A 127 34.39 -12.73 6.87
N ASP A 128 35.13 -12.36 5.83
CA ASP A 128 36.17 -11.34 5.92
C ASP A 128 35.60 -9.96 6.22
N ARG A 129 34.56 -9.55 5.48
CA ARG A 129 33.84 -8.28 5.74
C ARG A 129 33.26 -8.23 7.14
N GLN A 130 32.71 -9.34 7.63
CA GLN A 130 32.17 -9.41 8.99
C GLN A 130 33.25 -9.29 10.06
N LYS A 131 34.47 -9.80 9.82
CA LYS A 131 35.62 -9.55 10.68
C LYS A 131 36.02 -8.08 10.66
N THR A 132 36.07 -7.44 9.49
CA THR A 132 36.41 -6.01 9.35
C THR A 132 35.42 -5.13 10.11
N TYR A 133 34.11 -5.35 9.95
CA TYR A 133 33.09 -4.59 10.69
C TYR A 133 33.21 -4.81 12.20
N ARG A 134 33.47 -6.05 12.64
CA ARG A 134 33.65 -6.35 14.06
C ARG A 134 34.84 -5.58 14.65
N SER A 135 36.00 -5.60 13.99
CA SER A 135 37.19 -4.84 14.41
C SER A 135 36.90 -3.34 14.42
N TYR A 136 36.23 -2.80 13.41
CA TYR A 136 35.83 -1.39 13.39
C TYR A 136 34.92 -1.01 14.58
N TYR A 137 33.94 -1.85 14.92
CA TYR A 137 33.07 -1.60 16.05
C TYR A 137 33.82 -1.64 17.38
N GLU A 138 34.70 -2.62 17.59
CA GLU A 138 35.48 -2.77 18.83
C GLU A 138 36.54 -1.68 18.99
N GLU A 139 37.23 -1.30 17.92
CA GLU A 139 38.35 -0.36 17.98
C GLU A 139 37.93 1.10 17.95
N HIS A 140 36.90 1.45 17.17
CA HIS A 140 36.56 2.85 16.90
C HIS A 140 35.17 3.22 17.43
N LEU A 141 34.14 2.43 17.14
CA LEU A 141 32.77 2.82 17.45
C LEU A 141 32.43 2.70 18.96
N PHE A 142 32.65 1.53 19.56
CA PHE A 142 32.31 1.33 20.97
C PHE A 142 33.10 2.25 21.91
N PRO A 143 34.41 2.47 21.74
CA PRO A 143 35.15 3.40 22.59
C PRO A 143 34.64 4.84 22.49
N SER A 144 34.39 5.35 21.28
CA SER A 144 33.90 6.72 21.08
C SER A 144 32.49 6.94 21.64
N ILE A 145 31.58 5.97 21.44
CA ILE A 145 30.23 6.04 22.03
C ILE A 145 30.31 5.93 23.54
N THR A 146 31.16 5.06 24.08
CA THR A 146 31.33 4.87 25.53
C THR A 146 31.88 6.12 26.19
N GLU A 147 32.85 6.79 25.56
CA GLU A 147 33.40 8.07 26.04
C GLU A 147 32.33 9.17 26.02
N SER A 148 31.63 9.31 24.90
CA SER A 148 30.54 10.27 24.75
C SER A 148 29.42 10.04 25.78
N TYR A 149 29.09 8.77 26.05
CA TYR A 149 28.11 8.37 27.05
C TYR A 149 28.58 8.72 28.48
N LYS A 150 29.83 8.38 28.82
CA LYS A 150 30.42 8.67 30.13
C LYS A 150 30.46 10.17 30.44
N LEU A 151 30.74 10.99 29.44
CA LEU A 151 30.69 12.45 29.56
C LEU A 151 29.29 12.96 29.87
N LYS A 152 28.25 12.32 29.32
CA LYS A 152 26.86 12.78 29.45
C LYS A 152 26.14 12.24 30.69
N TYR A 153 26.43 11.01 31.11
CA TYR A 153 25.68 10.31 32.17
C TYR A 153 26.55 9.76 33.32
N GLY A 154 27.87 9.96 33.27
CA GLY A 154 28.81 9.46 34.28
C GLY A 154 29.09 7.95 34.14
N THR A 155 29.44 7.30 35.24
CA THR A 155 29.74 5.84 35.28
C THR A 155 28.50 4.97 35.50
N SER A 156 27.33 5.59 35.61
CA SER A 156 26.05 4.91 35.83
C SER A 156 25.50 4.43 34.49
N PHE A 157 25.42 3.11 34.30
CA PHE A 157 24.53 2.57 33.27
C PHE A 157 23.09 2.93 33.66
N PRO A 158 22.22 3.30 32.70
CA PRO A 158 20.81 3.45 33.03
C PRO A 158 20.35 2.06 33.45
N LEU A 159 19.80 1.94 34.66
CA LEU A 159 19.16 0.70 35.07
C LEU A 159 18.20 0.33 33.95
N SER A 160 18.43 -0.81 33.28
CA SER A 160 17.44 -1.36 32.36
C SER A 160 16.14 -1.36 33.13
N VAL A 161 15.10 -0.72 32.61
CA VAL A 161 13.79 -0.66 33.26
C VAL A 161 13.44 -2.10 33.61
N SER A 162 13.59 -2.42 34.88
CA SER A 162 13.49 -3.78 35.38
C SER A 162 12.02 -4.15 35.23
N GLY A 163 11.76 -5.09 34.33
CA GLY A 163 10.49 -5.78 34.10
C GLY A 163 9.25 -5.09 34.69
N PHE A 164 8.58 -4.29 33.87
CA PHE A 164 7.12 -4.26 33.95
C PHE A 164 6.62 -5.48 33.19
N VAL A 165 6.54 -6.60 33.92
CA VAL A 165 5.57 -7.67 33.67
C VAL A 165 4.22 -7.18 34.19
#